data_AF-A0A353BCP3-F1
#
_entry.id   AF-A0A353BCP3-F1
#
_cell.length_a   1.000
_cell.length_b   1.000
_cell.length_c   1.000
_cell.angle_alpha   90.00
_cell.angle_beta   90.00
_cell.angle_gamma   90.00
#
_symmetry.space_group_name_H-M   'P 1'
#
loop_
_entity.id
_entity.type
_entity.pdbx_description
1 polymer ?
#
loop_
_entity_poly.entity_id
_entity_poly.type
_entity_poly.pdbx_seq_one_letter_code
_entity_poly.pdbx_strand_id
1 'polypeptide(L)'
;MKRRLIRHAPIALVCGLTVFAILNVVAWYNLRGVRNVCRRQDYTRDSLRILSQQIEAYREEHSTFPESLVVIPKVHQSWRLPDGPPTDDWGTPFVYNTSNTEFTLRSLGRDRKPGGVGLDADIDAREPKTGITLATFSQFFTETDSSEVDRGGFTTAGLIAAIVVFLTAFNALGDADVDKQALRPMSFIGYSLLVVVLASIVGAVLMPLHIPSGH
;
A
#
# COMPACT_ATOMS: atom_id res chain seq x y z
N MET A 1 17.97 -17.75 36.28
CA MET A 1 17.56 -16.62 35.40
C MET A 1 18.46 -16.42 34.18
N LYS A 2 19.76 -16.09 34.31
CA LYS A 2 20.65 -15.80 33.14
C LYS A 2 20.74 -16.91 32.08
N ARG A 3 20.87 -18.19 32.47
CA ARG A 3 20.93 -19.33 31.51
C ARG A 3 19.63 -19.54 30.72
N ARG A 4 18.47 -19.30 31.35
CA ARG A 4 17.14 -19.36 30.73
C ARG A 4 16.97 -18.23 29.71
N LEU A 5 17.44 -17.03 30.06
CA LEU A 5 17.44 -15.86 29.17
C LEU A 5 18.30 -16.09 27.91
N ILE A 6 19.52 -16.59 28.08
CA ILE A 6 20.48 -16.79 26.98
C ILE A 6 20.02 -17.88 25.99
N ARG A 7 19.32 -18.92 26.46
CA ARG A 7 18.88 -20.03 25.59
C ARG A 7 17.58 -19.73 24.84
N HIS A 8 16.60 -19.11 25.50
CA HIS A 8 15.25 -19.00 24.94
C HIS A 8 15.00 -17.69 24.19
N ALA A 9 15.70 -16.61 24.58
CA ALA A 9 15.52 -15.32 23.92
C ALA A 9 15.84 -15.36 22.40
N PRO A 10 16.90 -16.05 21.92
CA PRO A 10 17.16 -16.13 20.48
C PRO A 10 16.04 -16.86 19.72
N ILE A 11 15.51 -17.95 20.28
CA ILE A 11 14.43 -18.74 19.65
C ILE A 11 13.15 -17.90 19.58
N ALA A 12 12.75 -17.30 20.70
CA ALA A 12 11.58 -16.42 20.76
C ALA A 12 11.72 -15.21 19.83
N LEU A 13 12.93 -14.64 19.72
CA LEU A 13 13.23 -13.54 18.81
C LEU A 13 13.04 -13.95 17.35
N VAL A 14 13.57 -15.12 16.96
CA VAL A 14 13.36 -15.66 15.60
C VAL A 14 11.86 -15.85 15.32
N CYS A 15 11.09 -16.44 16.24
CA CYS A 15 9.64 -16.58 16.06
C CYS A 15 8.93 -15.24 15.85
N GLY A 16 9.23 -14.24 16.69
CA GLY A 16 8.66 -12.90 16.56
C GLY A 16 9.03 -12.23 15.23
N LEU A 17 10.31 -12.28 14.84
CA LEU A 17 10.81 -11.72 13.58
C LEU A 17 10.21 -12.42 12.36
N THR A 18 10.04 -13.74 12.39
CA THR A 18 9.38 -14.49 11.31
C THR A 18 7.93 -14.03 11.13
N VAL A 19 7.17 -13.90 12.22
CA VAL A 19 5.79 -13.41 12.16
C VAL A 19 5.75 -11.96 11.65
N PHE A 20 6.64 -11.09 12.15
CA PHE A 20 6.77 -9.73 11.63
C PHE A 20 6.99 -9.70 10.12
N ALA A 21 7.94 -10.48 9.62
CA ALA A 21 8.28 -10.54 8.20
C ALA A 21 7.09 -11.04 7.36
N ILE A 22 6.45 -12.14 7.76
CA ILE A 22 5.30 -12.70 7.03
C ILE A 22 4.15 -11.70 6.97
N LEU A 23 3.76 -11.09 8.10
CA LEU A 23 2.65 -10.14 8.13
C LEU A 23 2.92 -8.93 7.24
N ASN A 24 4.15 -8.41 7.25
CA ASN A 24 4.51 -7.26 6.43
C ASN A 24 4.56 -7.62 4.93
N VAL A 25 5.08 -8.79 4.54
CA VAL A 25 5.05 -9.26 3.14
C VAL A 25 3.60 -9.44 2.66
N VAL A 26 2.74 -10.03 3.49
CA VAL A 26 1.31 -10.22 3.20
C VAL A 26 0.59 -8.87 3.09
N ALA A 27 0.91 -7.92 3.98
CA ALA A 27 0.37 -6.57 3.92
C ALA A 27 0.76 -5.89 2.60
N TRP A 28 2.04 -5.92 2.21
CA TRP A 28 2.47 -5.39 0.92
C TRP A 28 1.71 -6.01 -0.26
N TYR A 29 1.63 -7.35 -0.31
CA TYR A 29 1.00 -8.04 -1.43
C TYR A 29 -0.48 -7.68 -1.59
N ASN A 30 -1.23 -7.64 -0.48
CA ASN A 30 -2.68 -7.41 -0.52
C ASN A 30 -3.06 -5.92 -0.61
N LEU A 31 -2.24 -5.02 -0.06
CA LEU A 31 -2.65 -3.63 0.15
C LEU A 31 -2.09 -2.66 -0.89
N ARG A 32 -0.98 -2.99 -1.57
CA ARG A 32 -0.33 -2.08 -2.51
C ARG A 32 -1.22 -1.57 -3.65
N GLY A 33 -2.33 -2.25 -3.96
CA GLY A 33 -3.33 -1.81 -4.96
C GLY A 33 -4.60 -1.19 -4.38
N VAL A 34 -4.78 -1.27 -3.05
CA VAL A 34 -5.95 -0.75 -2.34
C VAL A 34 -5.93 0.78 -2.36
N ARG A 35 -7.12 1.37 -2.47
CA ARG A 35 -7.29 2.82 -2.47
C ARG A 35 -6.76 3.43 -1.16
N ASN A 36 -6.16 4.61 -1.25
CA ASN A 36 -5.56 5.38 -0.15
C ASN A 36 -4.25 4.84 0.42
N VAL A 37 -3.78 3.67 -0.03
CA VAL A 37 -2.43 3.18 0.34
C VAL A 37 -1.37 3.95 -0.43
N CYS A 38 -1.55 4.14 -1.74
CA CYS A 38 -0.68 4.98 -2.56
C CYS A 38 -1.43 6.24 -3.00
N ARG A 39 -1.64 7.19 -2.06
CA ARG A 39 -2.61 8.29 -2.23
C ARG A 39 -2.35 9.14 -3.45
N ARG A 40 -1.10 9.57 -3.69
CA ARG A 40 -0.77 10.38 -4.88
C ARG A 40 -1.04 9.65 -6.19
N GLN A 41 -0.74 8.36 -6.27
CA GLN A 41 -1.08 7.57 -7.46
C GLN A 41 -2.60 7.43 -7.64
N ASP A 42 -3.35 7.29 -6.55
CA ASP A 42 -4.82 7.17 -6.61
C ASP A 42 -5.47 8.48 -7.05
N TYR A 43 -5.04 9.60 -6.47
CA TYR A 43 -5.52 10.92 -6.87
C TYR A 43 -5.13 11.24 -8.30
N THR A 44 -3.89 10.97 -8.72
CA THR A 44 -3.46 11.13 -10.12
C THR A 44 -4.34 10.34 -11.09
N ARG A 45 -4.72 9.11 -10.75
CA ARG A 45 -5.66 8.32 -11.58
C ARG A 45 -7.05 8.94 -11.64
N ASP A 46 -7.54 9.48 -10.53
CA ASP A 46 -8.79 10.23 -10.51
C ASP A 46 -8.70 11.51 -11.37
N SER A 47 -7.57 12.23 -11.34
CA SER A 47 -7.30 13.38 -12.22
C SER A 47 -7.36 12.98 -13.68
N LEU A 48 -6.64 11.92 -14.06
CA LEU A 48 -6.58 11.42 -15.43
C LEU A 48 -7.97 11.01 -15.94
N ARG A 49 -8.77 10.38 -15.08
CA ARG A 49 -10.16 10.00 -15.40
C ARG A 49 -11.03 11.23 -15.64
N ILE A 50 -10.98 12.22 -14.74
CA ILE A 50 -11.76 13.47 -14.87
C ILE A 50 -11.33 14.24 -16.12
N LEU A 51 -10.03 14.38 -16.33
CA LEU A 51 -9.47 15.10 -17.48
C LEU A 51 -9.84 14.41 -18.80
N SER A 52 -9.81 13.08 -18.84
CA SER A 52 -10.27 12.32 -20.01
C SER A 52 -11.74 12.58 -20.35
N GLN A 53 -12.61 12.65 -19.33
CA GLN A 53 -14.01 12.99 -19.52
C GLN A 53 -14.20 14.41 -20.05
N GLN A 54 -13.36 15.36 -19.59
CA GLN A 54 -13.41 16.75 -20.05
C GLN A 54 -12.88 16.92 -21.47
N ILE A 55 -11.84 16.17 -21.86
CA ILE A 55 -11.34 16.12 -23.24
C ILE A 55 -12.43 15.59 -24.19
N GLU A 56 -13.13 14.53 -23.79
CA GLU A 56 -14.21 13.97 -24.62
C GLU A 56 -15.39 14.94 -24.74
N ALA A 57 -15.79 15.59 -23.64
CA ALA A 57 -16.84 16.61 -23.67
C ALA A 57 -16.46 17.81 -24.57
N TYR A 58 -15.18 18.22 -24.56
CA TYR A 58 -14.69 19.26 -25.47
C TYR A 58 -14.84 18.84 -26.93
N ARG A 59 -14.48 17.58 -27.26
CA ARG A 59 -14.65 17.01 -28.60
C ARG A 59 -16.11 16.95 -29.02
N GLU A 60 -17.02 16.58 -28.14
CA GLU A 60 -18.46 16.56 -28.43
C GLU A 60 -18.98 17.95 -28.82
N GLU A 61 -18.47 19.00 -28.18
CA GLU A 61 -18.88 20.39 -28.44
C GLU A 61 -18.21 20.99 -29.69
N HIS A 62 -16.92 20.74 -29.90
CA HIS A 62 -16.12 21.39 -30.96
C HIS A 62 -15.85 20.49 -32.18
N SER A 63 -16.29 19.23 -32.14
CA SER A 63 -16.00 18.18 -33.13
C SER A 63 -14.51 17.86 -33.34
N THR A 64 -13.62 18.42 -32.52
CA THR A 64 -12.17 18.19 -32.57
C THR A 64 -11.62 18.04 -31.15
N PHE A 65 -10.55 17.27 -30.99
CA PHE A 65 -9.83 17.24 -29.72
C PHE A 65 -9.10 18.56 -29.48
N PRO A 66 -8.92 18.99 -28.22
CA PRO A 66 -8.18 20.21 -27.92
C PRO A 66 -6.71 20.03 -28.30
N GLU A 67 -6.09 21.05 -28.89
CA GLU A 67 -4.65 21.03 -29.20
C GLU A 67 -3.79 21.06 -27.92
N SER A 68 -4.34 21.62 -26.83
CA SER A 68 -3.68 21.73 -25.54
C SER A 68 -4.70 21.63 -24.40
N LEU A 69 -4.27 21.01 -23.29
CA LEU A 69 -5.08 20.86 -22.09
C LEU A 69 -5.43 22.21 -21.42
N VAL A 70 -4.65 23.26 -21.68
CA VAL A 70 -4.85 24.61 -21.12
C VAL A 70 -6.16 25.24 -21.62
N VAL A 71 -6.64 24.83 -22.79
CA VAL A 71 -7.84 25.39 -23.43
C VAL A 71 -9.12 24.91 -22.73
N ILE A 72 -9.07 23.83 -21.94
CA ILE A 72 -10.24 23.23 -21.30
C ILE A 72 -10.62 24.04 -20.04
N PRO A 73 -11.73 24.80 -20.02
CA PRO A 73 -12.02 25.76 -18.94
C PRO A 73 -12.32 25.10 -17.59
N LYS A 74 -12.87 23.87 -17.60
CA LYS A 74 -13.25 23.12 -16.39
C LYS A 74 -12.05 22.54 -15.62
N VAL A 75 -10.89 22.43 -16.28
CA VAL A 75 -9.63 22.02 -15.65
C VAL A 75 -9.16 23.09 -14.67
N HIS A 76 -9.26 24.37 -15.05
CA HIS A 76 -8.81 25.52 -14.26
C HIS A 76 -9.55 25.71 -12.93
N GLN A 77 -10.78 25.19 -12.79
CA GLN A 77 -11.61 25.42 -11.59
C GLN A 77 -11.47 24.33 -10.52
N SER A 78 -10.94 23.15 -10.86
CA SER A 78 -10.91 21.99 -9.95
C SER A 78 -9.53 21.66 -9.38
N TRP A 79 -8.46 22.27 -9.93
CA TRP A 79 -7.07 22.00 -9.57
C TRP A 79 -6.42 23.31 -9.16
N ARG A 80 -5.69 23.32 -8.04
CA ARG A 80 -5.08 24.51 -7.40
C ARG A 80 -3.97 25.15 -8.25
N LEU A 81 -4.26 25.61 -9.45
CA LEU A 81 -3.32 26.35 -10.29
C LEU A 81 -4.07 27.51 -10.93
N PRO A 82 -3.85 28.75 -10.45
CA PRO A 82 -4.51 29.94 -11.00
C PRO A 82 -4.19 30.13 -12.48
N ASP A 83 -3.01 29.68 -12.94
CA ASP A 83 -2.55 29.82 -14.32
C ASP A 83 -1.52 28.71 -14.65
N GLY A 84 -1.89 27.70 -15.45
CA GLY A 84 -0.94 26.66 -15.90
C GLY A 84 -1.56 25.40 -16.48
N PRO A 85 -0.76 24.51 -17.12
CA PRO A 85 -1.24 23.21 -17.55
C PRO A 85 -1.60 22.33 -16.33
N PRO A 86 -2.62 21.46 -16.43
CA PRO A 86 -2.92 20.51 -15.36
C PRO A 86 -1.74 19.59 -15.09
N THR A 87 -1.47 19.40 -13.80
CA THR A 87 -0.39 18.54 -13.29
C THR A 87 -0.94 17.35 -12.53
N ASP A 88 -0.13 16.30 -12.43
CA ASP A 88 -0.33 15.21 -11.48
C ASP A 88 -0.03 15.63 -10.03
N ASP A 89 -0.20 14.69 -9.08
CA ASP A 89 0.01 14.93 -7.66
C ASP A 89 1.49 15.15 -7.27
N TRP A 90 2.42 14.91 -8.19
CA TRP A 90 3.84 15.25 -8.04
C TRP A 90 4.20 16.60 -8.66
N GLY A 91 3.20 17.34 -9.17
CA GLY A 91 3.36 18.65 -9.81
C GLY A 91 3.92 18.57 -11.24
N THR A 92 3.91 17.40 -11.86
CA THR A 92 4.39 17.21 -13.23
C THR A 92 3.23 17.41 -14.20
N PRO A 93 3.37 18.23 -15.26
CA PRO A 93 2.33 18.37 -16.28
C PRO A 93 2.01 17.01 -16.93
N PHE A 94 0.72 16.74 -17.15
CA PHE A 94 0.33 15.54 -17.87
C PHE A 94 0.87 15.54 -19.30
N VAL A 95 1.33 14.37 -19.75
CA VAL A 95 1.72 14.16 -21.14
C VAL A 95 0.46 13.87 -21.95
N TYR A 96 0.11 14.83 -22.81
CA TYR A 96 -1.04 14.75 -23.70
C TYR A 96 -0.57 14.77 -25.14
N ASN A 97 -1.13 13.88 -25.96
CA ASN A 97 -0.95 13.87 -27.40
C ASN A 97 -2.29 13.55 -28.04
N THR A 98 -2.55 14.14 -29.20
CA THR A 98 -3.83 13.98 -29.89
C THR A 98 -3.62 13.79 -31.38
N SER A 99 -4.56 13.07 -31.97
CA SER A 99 -4.74 12.84 -33.40
C SER A 99 -6.21 13.09 -33.74
N ASN A 100 -6.56 13.09 -35.02
CA ASN A 100 -7.95 13.35 -35.44
C ASN A 100 -8.97 12.37 -34.85
N THR A 101 -8.56 11.15 -34.48
CA THR A 101 -9.45 10.08 -34.02
C THR A 101 -9.24 9.66 -32.58
N GLU A 102 -8.06 9.92 -32.01
CA GLU A 102 -7.69 9.43 -30.68
C GLU A 102 -6.78 10.41 -29.94
N PHE A 103 -6.83 10.36 -28.60
CA PHE A 103 -5.88 11.03 -27.72
C PHE A 103 -5.22 10.05 -26.75
N THR A 104 -4.02 10.40 -26.31
CA THR A 104 -3.30 9.74 -25.21
C THR A 104 -3.11 10.74 -24.08
N LEU A 105 -3.29 10.28 -22.83
CA LEU A 105 -3.13 11.10 -21.65
C LEU A 105 -2.49 10.26 -20.53
N ARG A 106 -1.36 10.71 -20.00
CA ARG A 106 -0.61 9.99 -18.97
C ARG A 106 0.18 10.90 -18.02
N SER A 107 0.46 10.39 -16.83
CA SER A 107 1.47 10.92 -15.89
C SER A 107 2.76 10.10 -16.01
N LEU A 108 3.90 10.77 -15.79
CA LEU A 108 5.23 10.16 -15.77
C LEU A 108 5.61 9.58 -14.40
N GLY A 109 4.63 9.43 -13.50
CA GLY A 109 4.87 8.95 -12.15
C GLY A 109 5.73 9.91 -11.30
N ARG A 110 6.17 9.40 -10.15
CA ARG A 110 6.92 10.16 -9.16
C ARG A 110 8.29 10.63 -9.66
N ASP A 111 8.96 9.85 -10.51
CA ASP A 111 10.32 10.13 -10.99
C ASP A 111 10.37 11.10 -12.18
N ARG A 112 9.20 11.42 -12.75
CA ARG A 112 9.00 12.35 -13.87
C ARG A 112 9.71 11.91 -15.15
N LYS A 113 9.86 10.59 -15.36
CA LYS A 113 10.53 10.04 -16.54
C LYS A 113 9.65 8.97 -17.18
N PRO A 114 9.74 8.79 -18.52
CA PRO A 114 9.04 7.70 -19.17
C PRO A 114 9.49 6.33 -18.64
N GLY A 115 8.52 5.44 -18.42
CA GLY A 115 8.73 4.07 -17.95
C GLY A 115 8.63 3.94 -16.44
N GLY A 116 9.66 3.34 -15.81
CA GLY A 116 9.71 3.14 -14.36
C GLY A 116 8.87 1.98 -13.81
N VAL A 117 8.90 1.82 -12.49
CA VAL A 117 8.16 0.76 -11.77
C VAL A 117 7.62 1.26 -10.42
N GLY A 118 6.50 0.67 -10.03
CA GLY A 118 5.75 1.01 -8.83
C GLY A 118 5.31 2.46 -8.78
N LEU A 119 5.81 3.22 -7.81
CA LEU A 119 5.50 4.66 -7.68
C LEU A 119 6.08 5.50 -8.82
N ASP A 120 7.14 5.01 -9.45
CA ASP A 120 7.84 5.68 -10.55
C ASP A 120 7.30 5.24 -11.91
N ALA A 121 6.27 4.39 -11.95
CA ALA A 121 5.69 3.93 -13.21
C ALA A 121 4.81 5.00 -13.84
N ASP A 122 4.85 5.08 -15.17
CA ASP A 122 3.87 5.81 -15.97
C ASP A 122 2.43 5.35 -15.63
N ILE A 123 1.51 6.32 -15.62
CA ILE A 123 0.08 6.08 -15.35
C ILE A 123 -0.74 6.61 -16.52
N ASP A 124 -1.29 5.71 -17.32
CA ASP A 124 -2.17 6.04 -18.44
C ASP A 124 -3.64 6.14 -18.02
N ALA A 125 -4.35 7.12 -18.58
CA ALA A 125 -5.75 7.37 -18.22
C ALA A 125 -6.71 6.22 -18.55
N ARG A 126 -6.33 5.37 -19.52
CA ARG A 126 -7.16 4.25 -20.01
C ARG A 126 -6.68 2.90 -19.51
N GLU A 127 -5.54 2.84 -18.81
CA GLU A 127 -4.98 1.57 -18.36
C GLU A 127 -5.45 1.22 -16.93
N PRO A 128 -5.80 -0.06 -16.68
CA PRO A 128 -6.11 -0.51 -15.33
C PRO A 128 -4.86 -0.52 -14.46
N LYS A 129 -5.03 -0.58 -13.13
CA LYS A 129 -3.91 -0.82 -12.20
C LYS A 129 -3.25 -2.16 -12.51
N THR A 130 -2.08 -2.13 -13.14
CA THR A 130 -1.25 -3.31 -13.39
C THR A 130 -0.20 -3.48 -12.29
N GLY A 131 0.34 -4.69 -12.14
CA GLY A 131 1.40 -4.97 -11.16
C GLY A 131 2.64 -4.09 -11.29
N ILE A 132 2.91 -3.53 -12.48
CA ILE A 132 4.02 -2.61 -12.76
C ILE A 132 3.79 -1.24 -12.12
N THR A 133 2.54 -0.79 -12.03
CA THR A 133 2.18 0.53 -11.46
C THR A 133 1.89 0.49 -9.96
N LEU A 134 2.05 -0.67 -9.32
CA LEU A 134 1.86 -0.86 -7.88
C LEU A 134 3.19 -0.76 -7.15
N ALA A 135 3.20 -0.08 -6.00
CA ALA A 135 4.41 0.08 -5.19
C ALA A 135 5.19 -1.23 -5.04
N THR A 136 6.46 -1.18 -5.39
CA THR A 136 7.37 -2.33 -5.25
C THR A 136 7.55 -2.68 -3.77
N PHE A 137 8.05 -3.88 -3.48
CA PHE A 137 8.35 -4.27 -2.09
C PHE A 137 9.28 -3.25 -1.43
N SER A 138 10.35 -2.84 -2.13
CA SER A 138 11.28 -1.84 -1.60
C SER A 138 10.57 -0.52 -1.32
N GLN A 139 9.88 0.06 -2.29
CA GLN A 139 9.15 1.33 -2.11
C GLN A 139 8.15 1.23 -0.95
N PHE A 140 7.43 0.11 -0.81
CA PHE A 140 6.47 -0.07 0.27
C PHE A 140 7.10 -0.01 1.67
N PHE A 141 8.37 -0.40 1.86
CA PHE A 141 9.02 -0.38 3.17
C PHE A 141 10.00 0.77 3.38
N THR A 142 10.60 1.30 2.32
CA THR A 142 11.59 2.37 2.41
C THR A 142 10.97 3.75 2.29
N GLU A 143 9.76 3.87 1.73
CA GLU A 143 9.09 5.15 1.61
C GLU A 143 8.76 5.73 2.99
N THR A 144 9.05 7.02 3.14
CA THR A 144 8.85 7.77 4.39
C THR A 144 7.72 8.78 4.27
N ASP A 145 7.36 9.18 3.05
CA ASP A 145 6.21 10.05 2.81
C ASP A 145 4.91 9.23 2.84
N SER A 146 4.07 9.47 3.85
CA SER A 146 2.77 8.81 3.99
C SER A 146 1.78 9.14 2.87
N SER A 147 2.02 10.20 2.10
CA SER A 147 1.23 10.50 0.90
C SER A 147 1.60 9.62 -0.30
N GLU A 148 2.81 9.03 -0.28
CA GLU A 148 3.28 8.09 -1.29
C GLU A 148 2.93 6.65 -0.91
N VAL A 149 3.20 6.23 0.33
CA VAL A 149 2.81 4.92 0.87
C VAL A 149 2.36 5.01 2.33
N ASP A 150 1.07 4.77 2.58
CA ASP A 150 0.50 4.70 3.93
C ASP A 150 0.66 3.30 4.53
N ARG A 151 1.83 3.04 5.13
CA ARG A 151 2.20 1.74 5.75
C ARG A 151 2.18 1.73 7.28
N GLY A 152 1.93 2.89 7.90
CA GLY A 152 2.17 3.11 9.33
C GLY A 152 1.35 2.17 10.22
N GLY A 153 0.05 2.05 9.93
CA GLY A 153 -0.85 1.15 10.66
C GLY A 153 -0.41 -0.31 10.59
N PHE A 154 -0.08 -0.80 9.39
CA PHE A 154 0.29 -2.20 9.16
C PHE A 154 1.64 -2.57 9.79
N THR A 155 2.63 -1.69 9.67
CA THR A 155 3.95 -1.90 10.28
C THR A 155 3.84 -1.96 11.81
N THR A 156 3.03 -1.08 12.39
CA THR A 156 2.76 -1.04 13.84
C THR A 156 2.05 -2.29 14.33
N ALA A 157 0.99 -2.71 13.62
CA ALA A 157 0.28 -3.96 13.94
C ALA A 157 1.19 -5.19 13.86
N GLY A 158 2.02 -5.28 12.81
CA GLY A 158 3.02 -6.33 12.67
C GLY A 158 4.03 -6.35 13.82
N LEU A 159 4.50 -5.19 14.27
CA LEU A 159 5.43 -5.08 15.40
C LEU A 159 4.79 -5.52 16.72
N ILE A 160 3.55 -5.10 16.98
CA ILE A 160 2.80 -5.53 18.17
C ILE A 160 2.63 -7.06 18.16
N ALA A 161 2.23 -7.64 17.03
CA ALA A 161 2.08 -9.09 16.89
C ALA A 161 3.42 -9.82 17.15
N ALA A 162 4.52 -9.30 16.62
CA ALA A 162 5.87 -9.86 16.84
C ALA A 162 6.28 -9.84 18.31
N ILE A 163 6.00 -8.75 19.03
CA ILE A 163 6.27 -8.62 20.47
C ILE A 163 5.42 -9.63 21.26
N VAL A 164 4.13 -9.78 20.92
CA VAL A 164 3.25 -10.75 21.58
C VAL A 164 3.74 -12.18 21.35
N VAL A 165 4.13 -12.53 20.11
CA VAL A 165 4.70 -13.86 19.79
C VAL A 165 6.02 -14.09 20.52
N PHE A 166 6.89 -13.07 20.59
CA PHE A 166 8.12 -13.15 21.36
C PHE A 166 7.84 -13.45 22.84
N LEU A 167 6.95 -12.70 23.48
CA LEU A 167 6.64 -12.87 24.90
C LEU A 167 5.98 -14.22 25.18
N THR A 168 5.04 -14.65 24.34
CA THR A 168 4.37 -15.96 24.50
C THR A 168 5.33 -17.12 24.29
N ALA A 169 6.16 -17.09 23.25
CA ALA A 169 7.19 -18.11 23.00
C ALA A 169 8.23 -18.14 24.13
N PHE A 170 8.68 -16.98 24.59
CA PHE A 170 9.65 -16.87 25.68
C PHE A 170 9.12 -17.45 27.00
N ASN A 171 7.86 -17.17 27.33
CA ASN A 171 7.20 -17.71 28.52
C ASN A 171 7.00 -19.23 28.39
N ALA A 172 6.45 -19.71 27.26
CA ALA A 172 6.19 -21.13 27.03
C ALA A 172 7.45 -22.00 27.06
N LEU A 173 8.54 -21.55 26.42
CA LEU A 173 9.85 -22.23 26.48
C LEU A 173 10.42 -22.25 27.90
N GLY A 174 10.12 -21.20 28.66
CA GLY A 174 10.53 -21.10 30.03
C GLY A 174 9.80 -22.07 30.97
N ASP A 175 8.49 -22.28 30.76
CA ASP A 175 7.71 -23.20 31.58
C ASP A 175 8.07 -24.66 31.29
N ALA A 176 8.35 -24.99 30.02
CA ALA A 176 8.87 -26.30 29.60
C ALA A 176 10.17 -26.71 30.34
N ASP A 177 10.99 -25.72 30.72
CA ASP A 177 12.23 -25.93 31.46
C ASP A 177 12.03 -26.25 32.94
N VAL A 178 10.97 -25.70 33.54
CA VAL A 178 10.68 -25.85 34.97
C VAL A 178 10.12 -27.24 35.25
N ASP A 179 9.23 -27.72 34.38
CA ASP A 179 8.55 -28.99 34.64
C ASP A 179 9.35 -30.24 34.29
N LYS A 180 10.49 -30.13 33.57
CA LYS A 180 11.23 -31.28 32.97
C LYS A 180 10.36 -32.24 32.13
N GLN A 181 9.07 -31.97 32.00
CA GLN A 181 8.16 -32.69 31.15
C GLN A 181 8.45 -32.22 29.73
N ALA A 182 8.91 -33.15 28.89
CA ALA A 182 8.90 -32.93 27.46
C ALA A 182 7.46 -32.56 27.09
N LEU A 183 7.25 -31.31 26.67
CA LEU A 183 5.94 -30.86 26.17
C LEU A 183 5.49 -31.88 25.14
N ARG A 184 4.37 -32.57 25.42
CA ARG A 184 3.84 -33.56 24.48
C ARG A 184 3.54 -32.82 23.17
N PRO A 185 3.98 -33.32 22.00
CA PRO A 185 3.81 -32.64 20.72
C PRO A 185 2.37 -32.17 20.45
N MET A 186 1.38 -32.94 20.90
CA MET A 186 -0.04 -32.58 20.77
C MET A 186 -0.46 -31.36 21.59
N SER A 187 0.13 -31.11 22.75
CA SER A 187 -0.17 -29.91 23.55
C SER A 187 0.33 -28.65 22.85
N PHE A 188 1.48 -28.74 22.17
CA PHE A 188 2.03 -27.64 21.38
C PHE A 188 1.18 -27.35 20.13
N ILE A 189 0.74 -28.39 19.43
CA ILE A 189 -0.19 -28.26 18.31
C ILE A 189 -1.50 -27.63 18.78
N GLY A 190 -2.07 -28.10 19.91
CA GLY A 190 -3.30 -27.55 20.48
C GLY A 190 -3.17 -26.06 20.85
N TYR A 191 -2.07 -25.67 21.49
CA TYR A 191 -1.82 -24.27 21.85
C TYR A 191 -1.62 -23.39 20.61
N SER A 192 -0.85 -23.86 19.63
CA SER A 192 -0.62 -23.13 18.37
C SER A 192 -1.93 -22.94 17.60
N LEU A 193 -2.76 -23.97 17.54
CA LEU A 193 -4.05 -23.92 16.84
C LEU A 193 -5.03 -23.00 17.56
N LEU A 194 -5.04 -22.99 18.90
CA LEU A 194 -5.80 -22.04 19.70
C LEU A 194 -5.37 -20.59 19.45
N VAL A 195 -4.05 -20.32 19.42
CA VAL A 195 -3.51 -18.99 19.13
C VAL A 195 -3.88 -18.54 17.73
N VAL A 196 -3.78 -19.41 16.72
CA VAL A 196 -4.18 -19.10 15.34
C VAL A 196 -5.67 -18.78 15.25
N VAL A 197 -6.54 -19.55 15.91
CA VAL A 197 -7.98 -19.31 15.94
C VAL A 197 -8.30 -17.98 16.61
N LEU A 198 -7.73 -17.71 17.79
CA LEU A 198 -7.95 -16.45 18.50
C LEU A 198 -7.44 -15.24 17.72
N ALA A 199 -6.25 -15.33 17.13
CA ALA A 199 -5.70 -14.27 16.28
C ALA A 199 -6.58 -14.03 15.04
N SER A 200 -7.13 -15.08 14.45
CA SER A 200 -8.05 -14.98 13.30
C SER A 200 -9.38 -14.32 13.69
N ILE A 201 -9.92 -14.65 14.86
CA ILE A 201 -11.14 -14.02 15.40
C ILE A 201 -10.89 -12.53 15.66
N VAL A 202 -9.79 -12.19 16.33
CA VAL A 202 -9.43 -10.79 16.59
C VAL A 202 -9.23 -10.04 15.26
N GLY A 203 -8.53 -10.63 14.29
CA GLY A 203 -8.36 -10.05 12.96
C GLY A 203 -9.71 -9.78 12.25
N ALA A 204 -10.63 -10.74 12.31
CA ALA A 204 -11.98 -10.59 11.74
C ALA A 204 -12.79 -9.50 12.44
N VAL A 205 -12.66 -9.34 13.77
CA VAL A 205 -13.35 -8.30 14.55
C VAL A 205 -12.75 -6.91 14.33
N LEU A 206 -11.44 -6.82 14.10
CA LEU A 206 -10.76 -5.55 13.83
C LEU A 206 -10.91 -5.08 12.37
N MET A 207 -11.24 -5.97 11.44
CA MET A 207 -11.39 -5.64 10.01
C MET A 207 -12.41 -4.51 9.73
N PRO A 208 -13.60 -4.47 10.36
CA PRO A 208 -14.55 -3.36 10.17
C PRO A 208 -14.09 -2.05 10.80
N LEU A 209 -13.30 -2.10 11.89
CA LEU A 209 -12.76 -0.92 12.57
C LEU A 209 -11.63 -0.25 11.77
N HIS A 210 -11.06 -0.95 10.79
CA HIS A 210 -10.00 -0.44 9.93
C HIS A 210 -10.48 0.05 8.56
N ILE A 211 -11.79 0.00 8.27
CA ILE A 211 -12.35 0.68 7.12
C ILE A 211 -12.14 2.18 7.36
N PRO A 212 -11.27 2.87 6.60
CA PRO A 212 -11.19 4.31 6.69
C PRO A 212 -12.53 4.82 6.19
N SER A 213 -13.38 5.30 7.09
CA SER A 213 -14.54 6.11 6.71
C SER A 213 -13.94 7.33 6.03
N GLY A 214 -13.93 7.33 4.70
CA GLY A 214 -13.40 8.42 3.87
C GLY A 214 -14.25 9.67 3.98
N HIS A 215 -14.32 10.24 5.19
CA HIS A 215 -14.82 11.58 5.49
C HIS A 215 -13.64 12.54 5.58
#